data_AF-G3BBV9-F1
#
_entry.id   AF-G3BBV9-F1
#
_cell.length_a   1.000
_cell.length_b   1.000
_cell.length_c   1.000
_cell.angle_alpha   90.00
_cell.angle_beta   90.00
_cell.angle_gamma   90.00
#
_symmetry.space_group_name_H-M   'P 1'
#
loop_
_entity.id
_entity.type
_entity.pdbx_description
1 polymer ?
#
loop_
_entity_poly.entity_id
_entity_poly.type
_entity_poly.pdbx_seq_one_letter_code
_entity_poly.pdbx_strand_id
1 'polypeptide(L)'
;MEELGSYSHINLESYCVKNALREALNNCQKHGVESLDLETKKSSALSLTLCEMGNLRLKPPEVCQNPISVNDCISSLEKVPQYWTLFSGNYREIRKICFEESLPFEKDQILEVYNNIT
;
A
#
# COMPACT_ATOMS: atom_id res chain seq x y z
N MET A 1 25.21 23.81 23.86
CA MET A 1 24.48 22.55 24.06
C MET A 1 23.28 22.58 23.14
N GLU A 2 23.40 21.77 22.08
CA GLU A 2 22.66 21.83 20.83
C GLU A 2 21.17 21.46 20.91
N GLU A 3 20.39 22.28 20.19
CA GLU A 3 19.26 22.02 19.31
C GLU A 3 18.05 21.17 19.78
N LEU A 4 17.01 21.89 20.23
CA LEU A 4 15.60 21.51 20.04
C LEU A 4 15.16 21.92 18.62
N GLY A 5 15.57 21.12 17.63
CA GLY A 5 15.23 21.31 16.22
C GLY A 5 13.95 20.55 15.81
N SER A 6 12.88 21.31 15.57
CA SER A 6 11.82 21.10 14.57
C SER A 6 11.55 19.67 14.04
N TYR A 7 10.46 19.05 14.52
CA TYR A 7 9.66 18.10 13.72
C TYR A 7 8.24 18.65 13.53
N SER A 8 8.17 19.85 12.95
CA SER A 8 6.94 20.32 12.31
C SER A 8 6.81 19.61 10.95
N HIS A 9 5.61 19.09 10.64
CA HIS A 9 5.19 18.56 9.33
C HIS A 9 5.58 17.13 8.91
N ILE A 10 5.49 16.12 9.79
CA ILE A 10 5.18 14.78 9.25
C ILE A 10 3.72 14.82 8.83
N ASN A 11 3.46 14.89 7.52
CA ASN A 11 2.13 14.67 6.99
C ASN A 11 1.75 13.22 7.29
N LEU A 12 1.08 12.98 8.43
CA LEU A 12 0.71 11.66 8.93
C LEU A 12 -0.06 10.85 7.88
N GLU A 13 -0.81 11.51 7.01
CA GLU A 13 -1.50 10.90 5.88
C GLU A 13 -0.49 10.34 4.86
N SER A 14 0.54 11.12 4.51
CA SER A 14 1.64 10.67 3.65
C SER A 14 2.41 9.53 4.29
N TYR A 15 2.63 9.57 5.61
CA TYR A 15 3.30 8.48 6.33
C TYR A 15 2.48 7.19 6.34
N CYS A 16 1.17 7.29 6.59
CA CYS A 16 0.25 6.14 6.59
C CYS A 16 0.22 5.47 5.21
N VAL A 17 0.01 6.26 4.16
CA VAL A 17 -0.04 5.75 2.77
C VAL A 17 1.28 5.11 2.36
N LYS A 18 2.42 5.77 2.66
CA LYS A 18 3.75 5.20 2.39
C LYS A 18 3.96 3.86 3.09
N ASN A 19 3.56 3.75 4.35
CA ASN A 19 3.69 2.50 5.10
C ASN A 19 2.77 1.40 4.57
N ALA A 20 1.53 1.75 4.20
CA ALA A 20 0.56 0.80 3.63
C ALA A 20 1.05 0.19 2.31
N LEU A 21 1.76 0.98 1.51
CA LEU A 21 2.26 0.56 0.19
C LEU A 21 3.67 -0.02 0.22
N ARG A 22 4.43 0.16 1.30
CA ARG A 22 5.87 -0.15 1.36
C ARG A 22 6.22 -1.56 0.88
N GLU A 23 5.51 -2.58 1.36
CA GLU A 23 5.80 -3.96 0.99
C GLU A 23 5.47 -4.24 -0.48
N ALA A 24 4.29 -3.82 -0.93
CA ALA A 24 3.90 -3.93 -2.34
C ALA A 24 4.92 -3.24 -3.25
N LEU A 25 5.27 -1.98 -2.99
CA LEU A 25 6.22 -1.22 -3.79
C LEU A 25 7.61 -1.86 -3.83
N ASN A 26 8.10 -2.38 -2.71
CA ASN A 26 9.39 -3.08 -2.67
C ASN A 26 9.40 -4.32 -3.58
N ASN A 27 8.30 -5.06 -3.64
CA ASN A 27 8.17 -6.22 -4.53
C ASN A 27 8.10 -5.75 -5.99
N CYS A 28 7.26 -4.76 -6.28
CA CYS A 28 7.06 -4.20 -7.63
C CYS A 28 8.36 -3.65 -8.24
N GLN A 29 9.13 -2.89 -7.47
CA GLN A 29 10.37 -2.26 -7.94
C GLN A 29 11.48 -3.29 -8.21
N LYS A 30 11.52 -4.39 -7.44
CA LYS A 30 12.57 -5.42 -7.58
C LYS A 30 12.24 -6.49 -8.61
N HIS A 31 10.98 -6.88 -8.68
CA HIS A 31 10.56 -8.09 -9.39
C HIS A 31 9.42 -7.83 -10.40
N GLY A 32 9.04 -6.56 -10.60
CA GLY A 32 7.96 -6.17 -11.49
C GLY A 32 6.57 -6.43 -10.91
N VAL A 33 5.54 -5.97 -11.62
CA VAL A 33 4.13 -6.00 -11.16
C VAL A 33 3.58 -7.41 -10.97
N GLU A 34 4.04 -8.36 -11.78
CA GLU A 34 3.59 -9.75 -11.74
C GLU A 34 4.04 -10.48 -10.46
N SER A 35 5.04 -9.93 -9.75
CA SER A 35 5.53 -10.48 -8.48
C SER A 35 4.59 -10.20 -7.29
N LEU A 36 3.61 -9.32 -7.45
CA LEU A 36 2.71 -8.94 -6.37
C LEU A 36 1.72 -10.07 -6.07
N ASP A 37 1.96 -10.79 -4.98
CA ASP A 37 1.10 -11.87 -4.53
C ASP A 37 -0.22 -11.34 -3.95
N LEU A 38 -1.18 -12.25 -3.80
CA LEU A 38 -2.53 -11.93 -3.38
C LEU A 38 -2.60 -11.41 -1.94
N GLU A 39 -1.76 -11.92 -1.04
CA GLU A 39 -1.81 -11.56 0.37
C GLU A 39 -1.19 -10.19 0.62
N THR A 40 -0.03 -9.88 0.01
CA THR A 40 0.53 -8.51 0.04
C THR A 40 -0.44 -7.52 -0.60
N LYS A 41 -1.08 -7.87 -1.72
CA LYS A 41 -2.10 -7.02 -2.35
C LYS A 41 -3.28 -6.72 -1.41
N LYS A 42 -3.83 -7.74 -0.74
CA LYS A 42 -4.94 -7.57 0.23
C LYS A 42 -4.50 -6.73 1.42
N SER A 43 -3.32 -7.03 1.99
CA SER A 43 -2.77 -6.33 3.16
C SER A 43 -2.53 -4.85 2.89
N SER A 44 -1.91 -4.52 1.74
CA SER A 44 -1.70 -3.13 1.33
C SER A 44 -3.00 -2.40 1.05
N ALA A 45 -3.95 -3.05 0.35
CA ALA A 45 -5.27 -2.46 0.09
C ALA A 45 -6.05 -2.18 1.38
N LEU A 46 -6.02 -3.13 2.33
CA LEU A 46 -6.63 -2.95 3.64
C LEU A 46 -5.97 -1.80 4.40
N SER A 47 -4.64 -1.76 4.44
CA SER A 47 -3.89 -0.71 5.13
C SER A 47 -4.19 0.68 4.54
N LEU A 48 -4.25 0.81 3.21
CA LEU A 48 -4.67 2.06 2.55
C LEU A 48 -6.10 2.44 2.91
N THR A 49 -7.01 1.48 2.91
CA THR A 49 -8.41 1.70 3.30
C THR A 49 -8.50 2.26 4.71
N LEU A 50 -7.71 1.74 5.65
CA LEU A 50 -7.68 2.25 7.02
C LEU A 50 -7.09 3.68 7.10
N CYS A 51 -6.08 4.00 6.30
CA CYS A 51 -5.58 5.37 6.17
C CYS A 51 -6.67 6.32 5.65
N GLU A 52 -7.37 5.95 4.58
CA GLU A 52 -8.46 6.76 4.00
C GLU A 52 -9.62 6.93 4.98
N MET A 53 -10.02 5.87 5.67
CA MET A 53 -11.04 5.95 6.72
C MET A 53 -10.64 6.92 7.82
N GLY A 54 -9.36 6.92 8.24
CA GLY A 54 -8.81 7.89 9.19
C GLY A 54 -8.98 9.33 8.71
N ASN A 55 -8.63 9.60 7.44
CA ASN A 55 -8.77 10.93 6.83
C ASN A 55 -10.24 11.38 6.74
N LEU A 56 -11.13 10.45 6.44
CA LEU A 56 -12.59 10.67 6.41
C LEU A 56 -13.24 10.66 7.80
N ARG A 57 -12.46 10.44 8.88
CA ARG A 57 -12.94 10.30 10.27
C ARG A 57 -13.97 9.18 10.44
N LEU A 58 -13.90 8.16 9.59
CA LEU A 58 -14.69 6.93 9.70
C LEU A 58 -14.01 6.00 10.71
N LYS A 59 -14.80 5.43 11.62
CA LYS A 59 -14.30 4.42 12.54
C LYS A 59 -14.30 3.05 11.86
N PRO A 60 -13.15 2.37 11.75
CA PRO A 60 -13.12 1.02 11.21
C PRO A 60 -13.83 0.03 12.17
N PRO A 61 -14.33 -1.10 11.67
CA PRO A 61 -14.81 -2.20 12.50
C PRO A 61 -13.78 -2.60 13.55
N GLU A 62 -14.21 -2.99 14.75
CA GLU A 62 -13.32 -3.33 15.86
C GLU A 62 -12.34 -4.47 15.51
N VAL A 63 -12.81 -5.46 14.74
CA VAL A 63 -11.98 -6.57 14.24
C VAL A 63 -10.77 -6.10 13.42
N CYS A 64 -10.84 -4.92 12.80
CA CYS A 64 -9.76 -4.37 12.00
C CYS A 64 -8.65 -3.71 12.84
N GLN A 65 -8.90 -3.44 14.12
CA GLN A 65 -7.89 -2.89 15.03
C GLN A 65 -6.93 -3.97 15.51
N ASN A 66 -7.44 -5.18 15.75
CA ASN A 66 -6.66 -6.36 16.15
C ASN A 66 -7.12 -7.59 15.34
N PRO A 67 -6.86 -7.64 14.03
CA PRO A 67 -7.32 -8.74 13.19
C PRO A 67 -6.51 -10.02 13.47
N ILE A 68 -7.20 -11.15 13.62
CA ILE A 68 -6.56 -12.47 13.63
C ILE A 68 -6.03 -12.79 12.23
N SER A 69 -6.80 -12.43 11.19
CA SER A 69 -6.38 -12.46 9.80
C SER A 69 -6.85 -11.22 9.04
N VAL A 70 -6.15 -10.88 7.96
CA VAL A 70 -6.55 -9.82 7.03
C VAL A 70 -7.97 -10.04 6.50
N ASN A 71 -8.34 -11.30 6.25
CA ASN A 71 -9.65 -11.66 5.71
C ASN A 71 -10.80 -11.39 6.70
N ASP A 72 -10.57 -11.43 8.02
CA ASP A 72 -11.61 -11.16 9.02
C ASP A 72 -12.05 -9.69 8.99
N CYS A 73 -11.08 -8.80 8.83
CA CYS A 73 -11.35 -7.38 8.65
C CYS A 73 -12.06 -7.12 7.32
N ILE A 74 -11.57 -7.69 6.21
CA ILE A 74 -12.20 -7.56 4.88
C ILE A 74 -13.68 -8.00 4.93
N SER A 75 -13.95 -9.16 5.53
CA SER A 75 -15.30 -9.71 5.69
C SER A 75 -16.22 -8.78 6.50
N SER A 76 -15.66 -7.93 7.36
CA SER A 76 -16.41 -6.93 8.12
C SER A 76 -16.61 -5.63 7.35
N LEU A 77 -15.67 -5.25 6.48
CA LEU A 77 -15.84 -4.13 5.55
C LEU A 77 -16.92 -4.45 4.49
N GLU A 78 -17.01 -5.71 4.04
CA GLU A 78 -18.03 -6.18 3.08
C GLU A 78 -19.47 -5.98 3.56
N LYS A 79 -19.70 -6.01 4.89
CA LYS A 79 -21.04 -5.83 5.48
C LYS A 79 -21.57 -4.40 5.36
N VAL A 80 -20.71 -3.45 5.00
CA VAL A 80 -21.02 -2.02 4.99
C VAL A 80 -20.67 -1.45 3.61
N PRO A 81 -21.65 -1.10 2.75
CA PRO A 81 -21.40 -0.75 1.35
C PRO A 81 -20.36 0.34 1.13
N GLN A 82 -20.36 1.38 1.97
CA GLN A 82 -19.37 2.45 1.90
C GLN A 82 -17.96 1.95 2.19
N TYR A 83 -17.78 1.04 3.15
CA TYR A 83 -16.46 0.48 3.49
C TYR A 83 -15.97 -0.47 2.41
N TRP A 84 -16.87 -1.31 1.88
CA TRP A 84 -16.56 -2.16 0.73
C TRP A 84 -16.14 -1.36 -0.50
N THR A 85 -16.78 -0.21 -0.73
CA THR A 85 -16.43 0.67 -1.85
C THR A 85 -15.00 1.21 -1.71
N LEU A 86 -14.62 1.69 -0.51
CA LEU A 86 -13.23 2.10 -0.25
C LEU A 86 -12.26 0.94 -0.45
N PHE A 87 -12.50 -0.21 0.19
CA PHE A 87 -11.60 -1.35 0.10
C PHE A 87 -11.44 -1.87 -1.32
N SER A 88 -12.55 -2.11 -2.02
CA SER A 88 -12.51 -2.63 -3.40
C SER A 88 -11.87 -1.63 -4.37
N GLY A 89 -11.99 -0.33 -4.12
CA GLY A 89 -11.28 0.72 -4.85
C GLY A 89 -9.77 0.61 -4.65
N ASN A 90 -9.31 0.65 -3.39
CA ASN A 90 -7.90 0.51 -3.04
C ASN A 90 -7.31 -0.81 -3.59
N TYR A 91 -8.03 -1.92 -3.45
CA TYR A 91 -7.60 -3.23 -3.96
C TYR A 91 -7.41 -3.26 -5.48
N ARG A 92 -8.20 -2.49 -6.25
CA ARG A 92 -8.01 -2.35 -7.69
C ARG A 92 -6.78 -1.49 -8.00
N GLU A 93 -6.59 -0.39 -7.28
CA GLU A 93 -5.50 0.56 -7.54
C GLU A 93 -4.11 0.02 -7.18
N ILE A 94 -3.95 -0.93 -6.24
CA ILE A 94 -2.61 -1.45 -5.87
C ILE A 94 -1.80 -1.90 -7.09
N ARG A 95 -2.38 -2.64 -8.03
CA ARG A 95 -1.65 -3.10 -9.22
C ARG A 95 -1.22 -1.94 -10.12
N LYS A 96 -2.07 -0.92 -10.23
CA LYS A 96 -1.78 0.25 -11.06
C LYS A 96 -0.67 1.09 -10.45
N ILE A 97 -0.73 1.36 -9.14
CA ILE A 97 0.35 2.02 -8.39
C ILE A 97 1.65 1.24 -8.54
N CYS A 98 1.60 -0.08 -8.37
CA CYS A 98 2.74 -0.97 -8.54
C CYS A 98 3.37 -0.87 -9.93
N PHE A 99 2.55 -0.81 -10.99
CA PHE A 99 3.01 -0.63 -12.37
C PHE A 99 3.65 0.73 -12.59
N GLU A 100 2.99 1.81 -12.18
CA GLU A 100 3.51 3.17 -12.33
C GLU A 100 4.86 3.34 -11.61
N GLU A 101 5.03 2.71 -10.46
CA GLU A 101 6.25 2.77 -9.64
C GLU A 101 7.34 1.79 -10.11
N SER A 102 7.03 0.76 -10.91
CA SER A 102 8.05 -0.13 -11.50
C SER A 102 8.69 0.44 -12.75
N LEU A 103 7.97 1.28 -13.51
CA LEU A 103 8.43 1.84 -14.79
C LEU A 103 9.83 2.47 -14.75
N PRO A 104 10.23 3.26 -13.73
CA PRO A 104 11.57 3.83 -13.67
C PRO A 104 12.68 2.76 -13.59
N PHE A 105 12.38 1.61 -13.00
CA PHE A 105 13.35 0.52 -12.75
C PHE A 105 13.39 -0.50 -13.89
N GLU A 106 12.31 -0.65 -14.66
CA GLU A 106 12.26 -1.56 -15.81
C GLU A 106 13.31 -1.22 -16.87
N LYS A 107 13.55 0.08 -17.11
CA LYS A 107 14.60 0.54 -18.03
C LYS A 107 15.98 0.04 -17.60
N ASP A 108 16.29 0.14 -16.31
CA ASP A 108 17.61 -0.24 -15.78
C ASP A 108 17.82 -1.75 -15.89
N GLN A 109 16.78 -2.55 -15.63
CA GLN A 109 16.81 -4.00 -15.83
C GLN A 109 17.04 -4.40 -17.30
N ILE A 110 16.40 -3.72 -18.26
CA ILE A 110 16.62 -3.98 -19.70
C ILE A 110 18.07 -3.69 -20.09
N LEU A 111 18.65 -2.59 -19.60
CA LEU A 111 20.03 -2.22 -19.88
C LEU A 111 21.03 -3.21 -19.26
N GLU A 112 20.78 -3.69 -18.04
CA GLU A 112 21.60 -4.69 -17.39
C GLU A 112 21.63 -6.01 -18.18
N VAL A 113 20.46 -6.49 -18.62
CA VAL A 113 20.36 -7.70 -19.45
C VAL A 113 21.13 -7.51 -20.76
N TYR A 114 20.96 -6.38 -21.46
CA TYR A 114 21.65 -6.11 -22.72
C TYR A 114 23.18 -6.08 -22.57
N ASN A 115 23.68 -5.43 -21.51
CA ASN A 115 25.12 -5.31 -21.26
C ASN A 115 25.77 -6.64 -20.86
N ASN A 116 25.02 -7.59 -20.31
CA ASN A 116 25.52 -8.91 -19.93
C ASN A 116 25.57 -9.91 -21.11
N ILE A 117 24.95 -9.58 -22.25
CA ILE A 117 24.89 -10.45 -23.44
C ILE A 117 25.97 -10.09 -24.48
N THR A 118 26.65 -8.94 -24.33
CA THR A 118 27.73 -8.47 -25.23
C THR A 118 29.10 -8.68 -24.60
#